data_AF-M4NJZ3-F1
#
_entry.id   AF-M4NJZ3-F1
#
_cell.length_a   1.000
_cell.length_b   1.000
_cell.length_c   1.000
_cell.angle_alpha   90.00
_cell.angle_beta   90.00
_cell.angle_gamma   90.00
#
_symmetry.space_group_name_H-M   'P 1'
#
loop_
_entity.id
_entity.type
_entity.pdbx_description
1 polymer ?
#
loop_
_entity_poly.entity_id
_entity_poly.type
_entity_poly.pdbx_seq_one_letter_code
_entity_poly.pdbx_strand_id
1 'polypeptide(L)'
;MKVEVSLFGAFRDYEPAAAVTLEVPAGARVADLRSALAAHGRAHWPGFREGLLMRSAFASQTCVLGEQEHLPESGPVVVLPPVGGG
;
A
#
# COMPACT_ATOMS: atom_id res chain seq x y z
N MET A 1 12.38 -3.75 8.04
CA MET A 1 12.50 -4.51 6.78
C MET A 1 12.02 -3.66 5.61
N LYS A 2 12.45 -3.97 4.39
CA LYS A 2 11.98 -3.32 3.17
C LYS A 2 10.85 -4.14 2.55
N VAL A 3 9.76 -3.49 2.20
CA VAL A 3 8.60 -4.11 1.55
C VAL A 3 8.34 -3.38 0.24
N GLU A 4 8.31 -4.11 -0.86
CA GLU A 4 7.85 -3.57 -2.14
C GLU A 4 6.32 -3.65 -2.19
N VAL A 5 5.70 -2.50 -2.49
CA VAL A 5 4.25 -2.37 -2.65
C VAL A 5 3.96 -2.05 -4.10
N SER A 6 3.30 -2.97 -4.81
CA SER A 6 2.81 -2.69 -6.16
C SER A 6 1.53 -1.86 -6.10
N LEU A 7 1.45 -0.85 -6.96
CA LEU A 7 0.40 0.16 -6.98
C LEU A 7 -0.56 -0.09 -8.16
N PHE A 8 -1.86 -0.04 -7.87
CA PHE A 8 -2.92 -0.25 -8.85
C PHE A 8 -3.88 0.95 -8.94
N GLY A 9 -4.64 0.99 -10.04
CA GLY A 9 -5.67 2.01 -10.28
C GLY A 9 -5.16 3.43 -10.08
N ALA A 10 -5.91 4.23 -9.32
CA ALA A 10 -5.61 5.63 -9.04
C ALA A 10 -4.23 5.86 -8.39
N PHE A 11 -3.59 4.85 -7.80
CA PHE A 11 -2.22 5.00 -7.28
C PHE A 11 -1.15 5.03 -8.37
N ARG A 12 -1.43 4.47 -9.56
CA ARG A 12 -0.51 4.52 -10.71
C ARG A 12 -0.39 5.92 -11.31
N ASP A 13 -1.38 6.77 -11.08
CA ASP A 13 -1.34 8.17 -11.50
C ASP A 13 -0.36 8.99 -10.66
N TYR A 14 -0.08 8.55 -9.42
CA TYR A 14 0.88 9.20 -8.53
C TYR A 14 2.32 8.74 -8.74
N GLU A 15 2.52 7.47 -9.15
CA GLU A 15 3.82 6.85 -9.26
C GLU A 15 3.98 6.13 -10.61
N PRO A 16 4.75 6.70 -11.55
CA PRO A 16 4.96 6.11 -12.88
C PRO A 16 5.56 4.70 -12.85
N ALA A 17 6.38 4.37 -11.85
CA ALA A 17 6.94 3.03 -11.70
C ALA A 17 5.89 1.97 -11.30
N ALA A 18 4.68 2.40 -10.89
CA ALA A 18 3.61 1.55 -10.37
C ALA A 18 4.03 0.65 -9.20
N ALA A 19 5.09 1.01 -8.48
CA ALA A 19 5.57 0.33 -7.29
C ALA A 19 6.39 1.28 -6.42
N VAL A 20 6.38 1.07 -5.11
CA VAL A 20 7.24 1.77 -4.14
C VAL A 20 7.85 0.80 -3.15
N THR A 21 9.10 1.03 -2.76
CA THR A 21 9.73 0.29 -1.65
C THR A 21 9.62 1.12 -0.37
N LEU A 22 9.02 0.54 0.66
CA LEU A 22 8.83 1.18 1.96
C LEU A 22 9.63 0.48 3.05
N GLU A 23 10.16 1.26 3.99
CA GLU A 23 10.76 0.73 5.21
C GLU A 23 9.71 0.67 6.33
N VAL A 24 9.55 -0.52 6.91
CA VAL A 24 8.63 -0.79 8.03
C VAL A 24 9.36 -1.57 9.14
N PRO A 25 8.87 -1.58 10.39
CA PRO A 25 9.43 -2.43 11.45
C PRO A 25 9.49 -3.91 11.07
N ALA A 26 10.40 -4.68 11.68
CA ALA A 26 10.38 -6.14 11.54
C ALA A 26 9.13 -6.71 12.21
N GLY A 27 8.47 -7.68 11.57
CA GLY A 27 7.20 -8.23 12.05
C GLY A 27 6.01 -7.27 11.95
N ALA A 28 6.14 -6.20 11.16
CA ALA A 28 5.10 -5.20 10.94
C ALA A 28 3.77 -5.80 10.45
N ARG A 29 2.69 -5.09 10.76
CA ARG A 29 1.32 -5.38 10.31
C ARG A 29 0.95 -4.52 9.11
N VAL A 30 -0.17 -4.85 8.48
CA VAL A 30 -0.74 -4.04 7.39
C VAL A 30 -0.97 -2.58 7.83
N ALA A 31 -1.39 -2.33 9.06
CA ALA A 31 -1.54 -0.98 9.61
C ALA A 31 -0.24 -0.15 9.56
N ASP A 32 0.90 -0.78 9.83
CA ASP A 32 2.20 -0.13 9.79
C ASP A 32 2.58 0.20 8.34
N LEU A 33 2.32 -0.72 7.41
CA LEU A 33 2.54 -0.49 5.97
C LEU A 33 1.65 0.62 5.43
N ARG A 34 0.37 0.66 5.82
CA ARG A 34 -0.56 1.74 5.45
C ARG A 34 -0.03 3.08 5.94
N SER A 35 0.43 3.14 7.19
CA SER A 35 0.99 4.35 7.77
C SER A 35 2.25 4.81 7.03
N ALA A 36 3.14 3.88 6.67
CA ALA A 36 4.34 4.16 5.87
C ALA A 36 3.98 4.66 4.46
N LEU A 37 3.01 4.04 3.79
CA LEU A 37 2.54 4.46 2.47
C LEU A 37 1.88 5.84 2.51
N ALA A 38 1.10 6.14 3.56
CA ALA A 38 0.52 7.45 3.77
C ALA A 38 1.59 8.53 3.93
N ALA A 39 2.64 8.25 4.72
CA ALA A 39 3.77 9.14 4.90
C ALA A 39 4.54 9.36 3.59
N HIS A 40 4.79 8.28 2.83
CA HIS A 40 5.42 8.35 1.52
C HIS A 40 4.60 9.21 0.54
N GLY A 41 3.29 8.96 0.44
CA GLY A 41 2.40 9.70 -0.45
C GLY A 41 2.34 11.19 -0.11
N ARG A 42 2.24 11.55 1.17
CA ARG A 42 2.29 12.97 1.59
C ARG A 42 3.60 13.68 1.23
N ALA A 43 4.71 12.95 1.26
CA ALA A 43 6.03 13.53 0.99
C ALA A 43 6.37 13.60 -0.51
N HIS A 44 5.90 12.65 -1.33
CA HIS A 44 6.38 12.48 -2.70
C HIS A 44 5.32 12.65 -3.79
N TRP A 45 4.02 12.56 -3.46
CA TRP A 45 2.95 12.55 -4.46
C TRP A 45 2.12 13.85 -4.38
N PRO A 46 2.32 14.81 -5.30
CA PRO A 46 1.51 16.02 -5.37
C PRO A 46 0.02 15.68 -5.49
N GLY A 47 -0.82 16.26 -4.63
CA GLY A 47 -2.26 16.02 -4.63
C GLY A 47 -2.67 14.63 -4.10
N PHE A 48 -1.80 13.95 -3.36
CA PHE A 48 -2.13 12.69 -2.69
C PHE A 48 -3.36 12.83 -1.78
N ARG A 49 -4.32 11.90 -1.96
CA ARG A 49 -5.55 11.85 -1.16
C ARG A 49 -5.47 10.71 -0.16
N GLU A 50 -5.20 11.03 1.10
CA GLU A 50 -5.14 10.02 2.18
C GLU A 50 -6.46 9.24 2.34
N GLY A 51 -7.61 9.89 2.06
CA GLY A 51 -8.92 9.22 2.05
C GLY A 51 -9.05 8.10 1.01
N LEU A 52 -8.31 8.15 -0.11
CA LEU A 52 -8.22 7.04 -1.07
C LEU A 52 -7.53 5.85 -0.41
N LEU A 53 -6.39 6.08 0.23
CA LEU A 53 -5.64 5.04 0.92
C LEU A 53 -6.44 4.42 2.06
N MET A 54 -7.19 5.20 2.84
CA MET A 54 -8.03 4.67 3.93
C MET A 54 -9.13 3.70 3.47
N ARG A 55 -9.55 3.78 2.21
CA ARG A 55 -10.55 2.88 1.60
C ARG A 55 -9.93 1.77 0.77
N SER A 56 -8.60 1.73 0.67
CA SER A 56 -7.87 0.77 -0.14
C SER A 56 -7.57 -0.49 0.68
N ALA A 57 -7.66 -1.64 0.03
CA ALA A 57 -7.26 -2.91 0.60
C ALA A 57 -5.80 -3.19 0.31
N PHE A 58 -5.13 -3.92 1.21
CA PHE A 58 -3.84 -4.53 0.95
C PHE A 58 -4.04 -6.01 0.68
N ALA A 59 -3.25 -6.58 -0.24
CA ALA A 59 -3.31 -8.00 -0.54
C ALA A 59 -1.90 -8.57 -0.74
N SER A 60 -1.75 -9.85 -0.40
CA SER A 60 -0.63 -10.68 -0.82
C SER A 60 -0.94 -11.29 -2.19
N GLN A 61 -0.08 -12.20 -2.65
CA GLN A 61 -0.34 -12.99 -3.86
C GLN A 61 -1.58 -13.89 -3.77
N THR A 62 -2.01 -14.27 -2.57
CA THR A 62 -3.03 -15.31 -2.37
C THR A 62 -4.30 -14.82 -1.69
N CYS A 63 -4.26 -13.70 -0.96
CA CYS A 63 -5.41 -13.18 -0.23
C CYS A 63 -5.35 -11.67 0.02
N VAL A 64 -6.51 -11.08 0.28
CA VAL A 64 -6.62 -9.76 0.91
C VAL A 64 -6.21 -9.89 2.37
N LEU A 65 -5.39 -8.94 2.85
CA LEU A 65 -4.84 -8.91 4.20
C LEU A 65 -5.65 -7.94 5.08
N GLY A 66 -6.02 -8.38 6.28
CA GLY A 66 -6.64 -7.55 7.30
C GLY A 66 -5.66 -6.55 7.93
N GLU A 67 -6.19 -5.46 8.48
CA GLU A 67 -5.40 -4.35 9.04
C GLU A 67 -4.42 -4.79 10.15
N GLN A 68 -4.78 -5.82 10.92
CA GLN A 68 -3.97 -6.36 12.02
C GLN A 68 -3.16 -7.60 11.63
N GLU A 69 -3.28 -8.09 10.39
CA GLU A 69 -2.48 -9.21 9.92
C GLU A 69 -1.03 -8.80 9.74
N HIS A 70 -0.13 -9.75 10.00
CA HIS A 70 1.29 -9.57 9.74
C HIS A 70 1.54 -9.49 8.24
N LEU A 71 2.46 -8.63 7.85
CA LEU A 71 2.96 -8.62 6.49
C LEU A 71 3.68 -9.94 6.20
N PRO A 72 3.57 -10.46 4.97
CA PRO A 72 4.31 -11.65 4.58
C PRO A 72 5.82 -11.38 4.68
N GLU A 73 6.57 -12.38 5.17
CA GLU A 73 8.03 -12.27 5.29
C GLU A 73 8.73 -12.17 3.92
N SER A 74 8.07 -12.63 2.86
CA SER A 74 8.54 -12.54 1.49
C SER A 74 7.40 -12.44 0.48
N GLY A 75 7.70 -11.89 -0.69
CA GLY A 75 6.74 -11.73 -1.80
C GLY A 75 6.11 -10.34 -1.85
N PRO A 76 5.49 -10.00 -2.99
CA PRO A 76 4.92 -8.69 -3.22
C PRO A 76 3.67 -8.48 -2.36
N VAL A 77 3.54 -7.26 -1.84
CA VAL A 77 2.28 -6.74 -1.32
C VAL A 77 1.72 -5.78 -2.36
N VAL A 78 0.41 -5.78 -2.54
CA VAL A 78 -0.25 -4.85 -3.45
C VAL A 78 -1.22 -3.96 -2.69
N VAL A 79 -1.40 -2.72 -3.15
CA VAL A 79 -2.47 -1.84 -2.69
C VAL A 79 -3.54 -1.72 -3.77
N LEU A 80 -4.76 -2.07 -3.40
CA LEU A 80 -5.93 -2.11 -4.27
C LEU A 80 -6.83 -0.93 -3.90
N PRO A 81 -6.91 0.14 -4.73
CA PRO A 81 -7.88 1.20 -4.51
C PRO A 81 -9.30 0.64 -4.64
N PRO A 82 -10.30 1.24 -3.99
CA PRO A 82 -11.69 0.86 -4.18
C PRO A 82 -12.03 0.91 -5.67
N VAL A 83 -12.47 -0.22 -6.22
CA VAL A 83 -12.96 -0.27 -7.60
C VAL A 83 -14.25 0.54 -7.66
N GLY A 84 -14.31 1.52 -8.56
CA GLY A 84 -15.54 2.25 -8.86
C GLY A 84 -16.50 1.34 -9.60
N GLY A 85 -17.11 0.39 -8.91
CA GLY A 85 -18.30 -0.30 -9.39
C GLY A 85 -19.50 0.60 -9.13
N GLY A 86 -20.17 1.02 -10.21
CA GLY A 86 -21.54 1.55 -10.11
C GLY A 86 -22.52 0.50 -9.63
#